data_AF-A0A7S4BAH1-F1
#
_entry.id   AF-A0A7S4BAH1-F1
#
_cell.length_a   1.000
_cell.length_b   1.000
_cell.length_c   1.000
_cell.angle_alpha   90.00
_cell.angle_beta   90.00
_cell.angle_gamma   90.00
#
_symmetry.space_group_name_H-M   'P 1'
#
loop_
_entity.id
_entity.type
_entity.pdbx_description
1 polymer ?
#
loop_
_entity_poly.entity_id
_entity_poly.type
_entity_poly.pdbx_seq_one_letter_code
_entity_poly.pdbx_strand_id
1 'polypeptide(L)'
;LAACLYLLLLRWLARDWSAVFELSGACAVDSPPTSEELQLWRQLANFEDDVEPPAHACRLKIFLAVRCCTHLPVPWQPAEQLSLYLAKLRFIPADCQLAATEELQLLKAFGASDKAMCARAAFLETSLAAETIEREAATAANPFAQTPVPPPLKAVYPAGPKRKKDFDTRLVYASLVAPDAVAAWQKRMGSLGYSRPE
;
A
#
# COMPACT_ATOMS: atom_id res chain seq x y z
N LEU A 1 -4.02 -5.59 9.03
CA LEU A 1 -4.79 -5.81 7.80
C LEU A 1 -6.28 -6.01 8.11
N ALA A 2 -6.65 -6.61 9.25
CA ALA A 2 -8.04 -6.87 9.68
C ALA A 2 -9.04 -5.71 9.46
N ALA A 3 -8.72 -4.50 9.94
CA ALA A 3 -9.59 -3.34 9.75
C ALA A 3 -9.81 -2.97 8.28
N CYS A 4 -8.78 -3.11 7.43
CA CYS A 4 -8.87 -2.87 6.00
C CYS A 4 -9.80 -3.89 5.32
N LEU A 5 -9.65 -5.18 5.64
CA LEU A 5 -10.54 -6.23 5.13
C LEU A 5 -11.98 -6.01 5.57
N TYR A 6 -12.18 -5.66 6.84
CA TYR A 6 -13.50 -5.35 7.36
C TYR A 6 -14.15 -4.17 6.63
N LEU A 7 -13.42 -3.07 6.44
CA LEU A 7 -13.90 -1.92 5.67
C LEU A 7 -14.18 -2.28 4.22
N LEU A 8 -13.31 -3.08 3.59
CA LEU A 8 -13.52 -3.54 2.22
C LEU A 8 -14.84 -4.32 2.10
N LEU A 9 -15.12 -5.26 3.01
CA LEU A 9 -16.38 -6.01 3.05
C LEU A 9 -17.59 -5.09 3.24
N LEU A 10 -17.51 -4.12 4.16
CA LEU A 10 -18.61 -3.17 4.38
C LEU A 10 -18.87 -2.28 3.16
N ARG A 11 -17.82 -1.81 2.49
CA ARG A 11 -17.94 -0.99 1.28
C ARG A 11 -18.50 -1.81 0.11
N TRP A 12 -18.12 -3.07 0.02
CA TRP A 12 -18.69 -4.01 -0.94
C TRP A 12 -20.20 -4.17 -0.75
N LEU A 13 -20.64 -4.43 0.49
CA LEU A 13 -22.05 -4.53 0.84
C LEU A 13 -22.82 -3.21 0.58
N ALA A 14 -22.17 -2.08 0.76
CA ALA A 14 -22.72 -0.76 0.45
C ALA A 14 -22.73 -0.43 -1.06
N ARG A 15 -22.18 -1.31 -1.91
CA ARG A 15 -21.96 -1.09 -3.36
C ARG A 15 -21.15 0.16 -3.68
N ASP A 16 -20.26 0.53 -2.76
CA ASP A 16 -19.33 1.64 -2.93
C ASP A 16 -18.06 1.14 -3.64
N TRP A 17 -18.20 0.91 -4.95
CA TRP A 17 -17.18 0.24 -5.76
C TRP A 17 -15.87 1.03 -5.89
N SER A 18 -15.94 2.36 -5.93
CA SER A 18 -14.73 3.20 -5.99
C SER A 18 -13.90 3.03 -4.73
N ALA A 19 -14.53 3.07 -3.55
CA ALA A 19 -13.84 2.84 -2.29
C ALA A 19 -13.26 1.42 -2.18
N VAL A 20 -13.99 0.39 -2.65
CA VAL A 20 -13.48 -0.98 -2.70
C VAL A 20 -12.25 -1.08 -3.61
N PHE A 21 -12.32 -0.46 -4.80
CA PHE A 21 -11.24 -0.48 -5.78
C PHE A 21 -9.97 0.19 -5.23
N GLU A 22 -10.10 1.31 -4.53
CA GLU A 22 -8.97 1.97 -3.87
C GLU A 22 -8.40 1.13 -2.70
N LEU A 23 -9.26 0.58 -1.85
CA LEU A 23 -8.84 -0.21 -0.68
C LEU A 23 -8.16 -1.52 -1.04
N SER A 24 -8.47 -2.08 -2.22
CA SER A 24 -7.91 -3.36 -2.67
C SER A 24 -6.37 -3.39 -2.68
N GLY A 25 -5.71 -2.26 -2.98
CA GLY A 25 -4.25 -2.16 -2.99
C GLY A 25 -3.62 -2.31 -1.59
N ALA A 26 -4.38 -2.01 -0.53
CA ALA A 26 -3.92 -2.13 0.85
C ALA A 26 -4.15 -3.52 1.47
N CYS A 27 -4.76 -4.45 0.71
CA CYS A 27 -5.06 -5.80 1.19
C CYS A 27 -3.88 -6.78 1.04
N ALA A 28 -2.78 -6.37 0.39
CA ALA A 28 -1.56 -7.15 0.28
C ALA A 28 -0.80 -7.18 1.62
N VAL A 29 -0.29 -8.35 2.01
CA VAL A 29 0.47 -8.53 3.26
C VAL A 29 1.62 -9.52 3.06
N ASP A 30 2.80 -9.16 3.57
CA ASP A 30 4.01 -9.98 3.54
C ASP A 30 4.14 -10.95 4.73
N SER A 31 3.35 -10.74 5.79
CA SER A 31 3.29 -11.60 6.97
C SER A 31 2.15 -12.64 6.86
N PRO A 32 2.26 -13.79 7.55
CA PRO A 32 1.14 -14.71 7.65
C PRO A 32 -0.07 -14.03 8.30
N PRO A 33 -1.28 -14.14 7.72
CA PRO A 33 -2.48 -13.47 8.23
C PRO A 33 -2.93 -14.09 9.56
N THR A 34 -3.53 -13.27 10.41
CA THR A 34 -4.14 -13.75 11.67
C THR A 34 -5.41 -14.56 11.39
N SER A 35 -5.90 -15.30 12.40
CA SER A 35 -7.15 -16.06 12.29
C SER A 35 -8.36 -15.17 11.98
N GLU A 36 -8.38 -13.95 12.52
CA GLU A 36 -9.43 -12.96 12.25
C GLU A 36 -9.36 -12.45 10.81
N GLU A 37 -8.15 -12.17 10.31
CA GLU A 37 -7.94 -11.73 8.92
C GLU A 37 -8.37 -12.81 7.93
N LEU A 38 -8.03 -14.07 8.20
CA LEU A 38 -8.48 -15.21 7.40
C LEU A 38 -10.01 -15.38 7.45
N GLN A 39 -10.63 -15.16 8.60
CA GLN A 39 -12.09 -15.23 8.72
C GLN A 39 -12.76 -14.17 7.86
N LEU A 40 -12.27 -12.92 7.89
CA LEU A 40 -12.77 -11.83 7.06
C LEU A 40 -12.52 -12.11 5.57
N TRP A 41 -11.33 -12.58 5.22
CA TRP A 41 -10.97 -12.92 3.85
C TRP A 41 -11.89 -13.97 3.24
N ARG A 42 -12.25 -15.01 4.01
CA ARG A 42 -13.19 -16.05 3.57
C ARG A 42 -14.58 -15.52 3.25
N GLN A 43 -15.00 -14.39 3.84
CA GLN A 43 -16.29 -13.79 3.52
C GLN A 43 -16.37 -13.27 2.08
N LEU A 44 -15.22 -12.98 1.44
CA LEU A 44 -15.19 -12.55 0.03
C LEU A 44 -15.76 -13.60 -0.92
N ALA A 45 -15.69 -14.89 -0.57
CA ALA A 45 -16.28 -15.96 -1.36
C ALA A 45 -17.81 -15.82 -1.50
N ASN A 46 -18.48 -15.23 -0.51
CA ASN A 46 -19.93 -15.03 -0.54
C ASN A 46 -20.37 -13.98 -1.59
N PHE A 47 -19.43 -13.20 -2.13
CA PHE A 47 -19.70 -12.17 -3.12
C PHE A 47 -19.41 -12.62 -4.55
N GLU A 48 -19.18 -13.91 -4.81
CA GLU A 48 -18.93 -14.41 -6.16
C GLU A 48 -20.12 -14.16 -7.10
N ASP A 49 -21.34 -14.22 -6.56
CA ASP A 49 -22.59 -14.05 -7.31
C ASP A 49 -22.89 -12.61 -7.75
N ASP A 50 -22.13 -11.60 -7.30
CA ASP A 50 -22.37 -10.22 -7.73
C ASP A 50 -22.03 -10.04 -9.23
N VAL A 51 -23.06 -9.80 -10.05
CA VAL A 51 -22.95 -9.70 -11.52
C VAL A 51 -22.73 -8.25 -11.99
N GLU A 52 -22.61 -7.30 -11.05
CA GLU A 52 -22.42 -5.89 -11.39
C GLU A 52 -21.10 -5.66 -12.16
N PRO A 53 -21.09 -4.83 -13.23
CA PRO A 53 -19.88 -4.54 -14.00
C PRO A 53 -18.65 -4.13 -13.15
N PRO A 54 -18.75 -3.17 -12.21
CA PRO A 54 -17.60 -2.77 -11.39
C PRO A 54 -17.14 -3.84 -10.39
N ALA A 55 -18.00 -4.78 -10.00
CA ALA A 55 -17.62 -5.87 -9.11
C ALA A 55 -16.54 -6.75 -9.74
N HIS A 56 -16.64 -7.05 -11.05
CA HIS A 56 -15.61 -7.79 -11.78
C HIS A 56 -14.25 -7.06 -11.76
N ALA A 57 -14.25 -5.73 -11.89
CA ALA A 57 -13.03 -4.95 -11.84
C ALA A 57 -12.40 -4.98 -10.44
N CYS A 58 -13.20 -4.82 -9.39
CA CYS A 58 -12.76 -4.91 -8.00
C CYS A 58 -12.16 -6.29 -7.67
N ARG A 59 -12.79 -7.38 -8.15
CA ARG A 59 -12.28 -8.75 -7.99
C ARG A 59 -10.92 -8.95 -8.64
N LEU A 60 -10.75 -8.45 -9.86
CA LEU A 60 -9.47 -8.51 -10.57
C LEU A 60 -8.40 -7.66 -9.89
N LYS A 61 -8.77 -6.49 -9.37
CA LYS A 61 -7.86 -5.60 -8.65
C LYS A 61 -7.38 -6.23 -7.33
N ILE A 62 -8.28 -6.83 -6.55
CA ILE A 62 -7.93 -7.59 -5.33
C ILE A 62 -7.00 -8.75 -5.69
N PHE A 63 -7.29 -9.48 -6.77
CA PHE A 63 -6.38 -10.53 -7.24
C PHE A 63 -4.99 -9.99 -7.55
N LEU A 64 -4.89 -8.87 -8.27
CA LEU A 64 -3.60 -8.25 -8.59
C LEU A 64 -2.83 -7.80 -7.35
N ALA A 65 -3.52 -7.30 -6.33
CA ALA A 65 -2.90 -6.90 -5.07
C ALA A 65 -2.36 -8.11 -4.29
N VAL A 66 -3.11 -9.22 -4.27
CA VAL A 66 -2.83 -10.36 -3.40
C VAL A 66 -2.10 -11.52 -4.11
N ARG A 67 -1.92 -11.47 -5.43
CA ARG A 67 -1.25 -12.53 -6.21
C ARG A 67 0.15 -12.92 -5.72
N CYS A 68 0.85 -12.02 -5.03
CA CYS A 68 2.19 -12.27 -4.47
C CYS A 68 2.13 -12.94 -3.08
N CYS A 69 0.97 -12.93 -2.43
CA CYS A 69 0.74 -13.52 -1.12
C CYS A 69 0.30 -14.98 -1.28
N THR A 70 1.05 -15.91 -0.71
CA THR A 70 0.71 -17.34 -0.73
C THR A 70 -0.42 -17.72 0.23
N HIS A 71 -0.64 -16.91 1.28
CA HIS A 71 -1.55 -17.22 2.37
C HIS A 71 -3.00 -16.77 2.16
N LEU A 72 -3.24 -15.90 1.17
CA LEU A 72 -4.55 -15.31 0.89
C LEU A 72 -5.01 -15.69 -0.53
N PRO A 73 -5.40 -16.95 -0.76
CA PRO A 73 -5.91 -17.36 -2.06
C PRO A 73 -7.23 -16.64 -2.35
N VAL A 74 -7.37 -16.20 -3.59
CA VAL A 74 -8.59 -15.54 -4.07
C VAL A 74 -9.65 -16.62 -4.34
N PRO A 75 -10.92 -16.43 -3.93
CA PRO A 75 -11.92 -17.48 -4.03
C PRO A 75 -12.50 -17.67 -5.44
N TRP A 76 -12.42 -16.66 -6.31
CA TRP A 76 -12.92 -16.70 -7.69
C TRP A 76 -11.83 -16.98 -8.72
N GLN A 77 -12.22 -17.48 -9.89
CA GLN A 77 -11.32 -17.72 -11.02
C GLN A 77 -11.01 -16.41 -11.79
N PRO A 78 -9.75 -15.91 -11.79
CA PRO A 78 -9.42 -14.61 -12.41
C PRO A 78 -9.62 -14.59 -13.92
N ALA A 79 -9.45 -15.71 -14.62
CA ALA A 79 -9.64 -15.79 -16.07
C ALA A 79 -11.11 -15.54 -16.49
N GLU A 80 -12.06 -16.05 -15.71
CA GLU A 80 -13.50 -15.83 -15.95
C GLU A 80 -13.90 -14.39 -15.62
N GLN A 81 -13.36 -13.84 -14.53
CA GLN A 81 -13.60 -12.44 -14.18
C GLN A 81 -13.03 -11.49 -15.25
N LEU A 82 -11.90 -11.84 -15.87
CA LEU A 82 -11.29 -11.06 -16.96
C LEU A 82 -12.17 -11.04 -18.21
N SER A 83 -12.74 -12.18 -18.62
CA SER A 83 -13.64 -12.21 -19.79
C SER A 83 -14.91 -11.39 -19.55
N LEU A 84 -15.49 -11.48 -18.34
CA LEU A 84 -16.66 -10.69 -17.95
C LEU A 84 -16.35 -9.20 -17.85
N TYR A 85 -15.19 -8.83 -17.32
CA TYR A 85 -14.69 -7.45 -17.27
C TYR A 85 -14.60 -6.85 -18.67
N LEU A 86 -13.98 -7.55 -19.63
CA LEU A 86 -13.84 -7.07 -21.00
C LEU A 86 -15.18 -6.96 -21.73
N ALA A 87 -16.07 -7.94 -21.54
CA ALA A 87 -17.41 -7.91 -22.13
C ALA A 87 -18.23 -6.70 -21.63
N LYS A 88 -18.05 -6.34 -20.35
CA LYS A 88 -18.79 -5.26 -19.67
C LYS A 88 -18.00 -3.95 -19.56
N LEU A 89 -16.83 -3.83 -20.17
CA LEU A 89 -15.89 -2.71 -19.96
C LEU A 89 -16.55 -1.34 -20.14
N ARG A 90 -17.44 -1.20 -21.13
CA ARG A 90 -18.19 0.03 -21.41
C ARG A 90 -19.12 0.50 -20.28
N PHE A 91 -19.49 -0.41 -19.38
CA PHE A 91 -20.40 -0.15 -18.25
C PHE A 91 -19.65 0.04 -16.93
N ILE A 92 -18.33 -0.05 -16.95
CA ILE A 92 -17.50 0.09 -15.75
C ILE A 92 -17.13 1.58 -15.62
N PRO A 93 -17.41 2.22 -14.48
CA PRO A 93 -17.06 3.62 -14.25
C PRO A 93 -15.54 3.79 -14.29
N ALA A 94 -15.07 4.94 -14.78
CA ALA A 94 -13.65 5.21 -14.96
C ALA A 94 -12.83 5.00 -13.68
N ASP A 95 -13.40 5.34 -12.52
CA ASP A 95 -12.75 5.20 -11.20
C ASP A 95 -12.45 3.73 -10.82
N CYS A 96 -13.19 2.78 -11.38
CA CYS A 96 -13.03 1.35 -11.14
C CYS A 96 -12.37 0.62 -12.32
N GLN A 97 -11.89 1.33 -13.34
CA GLN A 97 -11.19 0.70 -14.45
C GLN A 97 -9.76 0.36 -14.04
N LEU A 98 -9.31 -0.82 -14.49
CA LEU A 98 -7.92 -1.24 -14.29
C LEU A 98 -6.98 -0.33 -15.09
N ALA A 99 -5.81 -0.03 -14.51
CA ALA A 99 -4.79 0.69 -15.26
C ALA A 99 -4.33 -0.16 -16.46
N ALA A 100 -3.93 0.49 -17.56
CA ALA A 100 -3.50 -0.20 -18.77
C ALA A 100 -2.38 -1.23 -18.52
N THR A 101 -1.46 -0.93 -17.59
CA THR A 101 -0.37 -1.83 -17.19
C THR A 101 -0.87 -3.06 -16.43
N GLU A 102 -1.83 -2.86 -15.52
CA GLU A 102 -2.46 -3.93 -14.73
C GLU A 102 -3.30 -4.85 -15.60
N GLU A 103 -4.08 -4.26 -16.51
CA GLU A 103 -4.85 -5.01 -17.49
C GLU A 103 -3.95 -5.82 -18.41
N LEU A 104 -2.84 -5.24 -18.88
CA LEU A 104 -1.87 -5.96 -19.70
C LEU A 104 -1.25 -7.15 -18.94
N GLN A 105 -0.97 -7.01 -17.64
CA GLN A 105 -0.46 -8.11 -16.81
C GLN A 105 -1.46 -9.27 -16.74
N LEU A 106 -2.76 -8.97 -16.56
CA LEU A 106 -3.81 -9.99 -16.55
C LEU A 106 -3.98 -10.67 -17.92
N LEU A 107 -3.93 -9.89 -19.00
CA LEU A 107 -4.03 -10.40 -20.36
C LEU A 107 -2.84 -11.31 -20.72
N LYS A 108 -1.63 -11.00 -20.25
CA LYS A 108 -0.46 -11.88 -20.42
C LYS A 108 -0.57 -13.18 -19.63
N ALA A 109 -1.16 -13.12 -18.44
CA ALA A 109 -1.31 -14.28 -17.57
C ALA A 109 -2.44 -15.22 -18.03
N PHE A 110 -3.57 -14.68 -18.49
CA PHE A 110 -4.80 -15.45 -18.73
C PHE A 110 -5.39 -15.30 -20.14
N GLY A 111 -4.93 -14.33 -20.93
CA GLY A 111 -5.55 -13.95 -22.19
C GLY A 111 -5.14 -14.76 -23.42
N ALA A 112 -4.22 -15.72 -23.29
CA ALA A 112 -3.70 -16.49 -24.44
C ALA A 112 -4.77 -17.34 -25.15
N SER A 113 -5.88 -17.66 -24.47
CA SER A 113 -6.92 -18.54 -25.00
C SER A 113 -7.92 -17.85 -25.94
N ASP A 114 -8.12 -16.53 -25.83
CA ASP A 114 -9.14 -15.80 -26.59
C ASP A 114 -8.50 -14.78 -27.55
N LYS A 115 -8.92 -14.83 -28.82
CA LYS A 115 -8.44 -13.92 -29.86
C LYS A 115 -8.75 -12.46 -29.53
N ALA A 116 -9.90 -12.18 -28.92
CA ALA A 116 -10.28 -10.82 -28.54
C ALA A 116 -9.34 -10.26 -27.45
N MET A 117 -8.97 -11.10 -26.48
CA MET A 117 -8.01 -10.75 -25.43
C MET A 117 -6.61 -10.51 -26.00
N CYS A 118 -6.14 -11.38 -26.92
CA CYS A 118 -4.87 -11.19 -27.60
C CYS A 118 -4.81 -9.88 -28.39
N ALA A 119 -5.86 -9.55 -29.14
CA ALA A 119 -5.93 -8.30 -29.89
C ALA A 119 -5.87 -7.08 -28.97
N ARG A 120 -6.57 -7.14 -27.83
CA ARG A 120 -6.52 -6.08 -26.81
C ARG A 120 -5.16 -5.97 -26.14
N ALA A 121 -4.50 -7.08 -25.86
CA ALA A 121 -3.14 -7.09 -25.30
C ALA A 121 -2.16 -6.39 -26.26
N ALA A 122 -2.18 -6.76 -27.54
CA ALA A 122 -1.34 -6.12 -28.56
C ALA A 122 -1.63 -4.61 -28.70
N PHE A 123 -2.90 -4.21 -28.61
CA PHE A 123 -3.28 -2.80 -28.59
C PHE A 123 -2.68 -2.06 -27.38
N LEU A 124 -2.79 -2.63 -26.17
CA LEU A 124 -2.23 -2.00 -24.96
C LEU A 124 -0.69 -1.94 -24.99
N GLU A 125 -0.02 -2.95 -25.54
CA GLU A 125 1.45 -2.93 -25.69
C GLU A 125 1.91 -1.81 -26.62
N THR A 126 1.23 -1.66 -27.75
CA THR A 126 1.56 -0.60 -28.72
C THR A 126 1.23 0.79 -28.19
N SER A 127 0.11 0.97 -27.47
CA SER A 127 -0.24 2.25 -26.84
C SER A 127 0.74 2.64 -25.73
N LEU A 128 1.12 1.70 -24.86
CA LEU A 128 2.10 1.95 -23.79
C LEU A 128 3.49 2.27 -24.36
N ALA A 129 3.92 1.56 -25.41
CA ALA A 129 5.17 1.85 -26.09
C ALA A 129 5.16 3.26 -26.72
N ALA A 130 4.05 3.67 -27.34
CA ALA A 130 3.90 5.02 -27.87
C ALA A 130 4.00 6.08 -26.77
N GLU A 131 3.31 5.89 -25.63
CA GLU A 131 3.40 6.80 -24.48
C GLU A 131 4.83 6.93 -23.94
N THR A 132 5.60 5.84 -23.92
CA THR A 132 7.01 5.91 -23.48
C THR A 132 7.88 6.73 -24.43
N ILE A 133 7.71 6.56 -25.74
CA ILE A 133 8.45 7.31 -26.76
C ILE A 133 8.10 8.80 -26.67
N GLU A 134 6.83 9.14 -26.51
CA GLU A 134 6.38 10.52 -26.33
C GLU A 134 6.94 11.16 -25.06
N ARG A 135 6.96 10.43 -23.94
CA ARG A 135 7.54 10.91 -22.68
C ARG A 135 9.05 11.10 -22.80
N GLU A 136 9.77 10.19 -23.46
CA GLU A 136 11.21 10.31 -23.70
C GLU A 136 11.52 11.50 -24.61
N ALA A 137 10.74 11.69 -25.69
CA ALA A 137 10.86 12.84 -26.57
C ALA A 137 10.57 14.16 -25.83
N ALA A 138 9.53 14.20 -24.99
CA ALA A 138 9.20 15.37 -24.17
C ALA A 138 10.30 15.67 -23.13
N THR A 139 10.91 14.63 -22.56
CA THR A 139 12.04 14.77 -21.62
C THR A 139 13.28 15.28 -22.34
N ALA A 140 13.59 14.78 -23.54
CA ALA A 140 14.69 15.25 -24.36
C ALA A 140 14.50 16.71 -24.83
N ALA A 141 13.25 17.11 -25.09
CA ALA A 141 12.88 18.48 -25.45
C ALA A 141 12.86 19.44 -24.24
N ASN A 142 12.89 18.94 -23.00
CA ASN A 142 12.86 19.77 -21.80
C ASN A 142 14.26 20.35 -21.53
N PRO A 143 14.48 21.67 -21.66
CA PRO A 143 15.78 22.30 -21.46
C PRO A 143 16.30 22.21 -20.02
N PHE A 144 15.45 21.85 -19.05
CA PHE A 144 15.82 21.66 -17.65
C PHE A 144 16.10 20.19 -17.29
N ALA A 145 15.78 19.22 -18.16
CA ALA A 145 16.06 17.80 -17.89
C ALA A 145 17.56 17.45 -18.01
N GLN A 146 18.34 18.31 -18.67
CA GLN A 146 19.79 18.17 -18.81
C GLN A 146 20.58 18.79 -17.66
N THR A 147 19.96 19.21 -16.55
CA THR A 147 20.76 19.60 -15.38
C THR A 147 21.59 18.40 -14.95
N PRO A 148 22.93 18.48 -14.95
CA PRO A 148 23.76 17.43 -14.39
C PRO A 148 23.28 17.20 -12.97
N VAL A 149 23.00 15.94 -12.62
CA VAL A 149 22.62 15.54 -11.26
C VAL A 149 23.61 16.24 -10.32
N PRO A 150 23.16 17.24 -9.52
CA PRO A 150 24.08 17.91 -8.64
C PRO A 150 24.69 16.84 -7.74
N PRO A 151 26.01 16.86 -7.51
CA PRO A 151 26.64 15.87 -6.65
C PRO A 151 25.86 15.79 -5.34
N PRO A 152 25.59 14.57 -4.82
CA PRO A 152 24.72 14.39 -3.67
C PRO A 152 25.24 15.28 -2.54
N LEU A 153 24.39 16.23 -2.11
CA LEU A 153 24.74 17.16 -1.05
C LEU A 153 25.03 16.35 0.21
N LYS A 154 26.31 16.27 0.57
CA LYS A 154 26.72 15.66 1.84
C LYS A 154 26.38 16.65 2.94
N ALA A 155 25.27 16.42 3.62
CA ALA A 155 24.90 17.21 4.79
C ALA A 155 26.00 17.04 5.87
N VAL A 156 26.90 18.02 5.98
CA VAL A 156 27.86 18.11 7.07
C VAL A 156 27.13 18.76 8.23
N TYR A 157 26.51 17.93 9.06
CA TYR A 157 25.95 18.40 10.31
C TYR A 157 27.09 18.80 11.25
N PRO A 158 27.07 20.00 11.86
CA PRO A 158 28.02 20.32 12.92
C PRO A 158 27.89 19.25 14.02
N ALA A 159 29.02 18.86 14.61
CA ALA A 159 29.00 17.93 15.73
C ALA A 159 28.06 18.51 16.80
N GLY A 160 26.95 17.79 17.07
CA GLY A 160 26.01 18.20 18.10
C GLY A 160 26.77 18.43 19.41
N PRO A 161 26.39 19.42 20.23
CA PRO A 161 27.02 19.63 21.52
C PRO A 161 27.01 18.29 22.25
N LYS A 162 28.18 17.83 22.71
CA LYS A 162 28.30 16.58 23.47
C LYS A 162 27.31 16.69 24.62
N ARG A 163 26.16 16.00 24.54
CA ARG A 163 25.21 15.91 25.64
C ARG A 163 26.01 15.38 26.81
N LYS A 164 26.27 16.22 27.81
CA LYS A 164 26.63 15.71 29.13
C LYS A 164 25.51 14.72 29.48
N LYS A 165 25.87 13.50 29.84
CA LYS A 165 24.94 12.42 30.21
C LYS A 165 24.22 12.72 31.52
N ASP A 166 23.73 13.94 31.70
CA ASP A 166 23.16 14.42 32.95
C ASP A 166 21.63 14.28 32.97
N PHE A 167 21.00 14.03 31.82
CA PHE A 167 19.54 13.90 31.71
C PHE A 167 19.00 12.47 31.78
N ASP A 168 19.85 11.45 31.63
CA ASP A 168 19.46 10.08 31.91
C ASP A 168 19.95 9.70 33.32
N THR A 169 19.29 10.23 34.35
CA THR A 169 19.29 9.52 35.63
C THR A 169 18.57 8.20 35.39
N ARG A 170 19.33 7.15 35.02
CA ARG A 170 18.82 5.78 35.01
C ARG A 170 18.24 5.52 36.38
N LEU A 171 16.92 5.39 36.44
CA LEU A 171 16.19 5.16 37.66
C LEU A 171 16.46 3.72 38.08
N VAL A 172 17.45 3.54 38.96
CA VAL A 172 17.78 2.22 39.50
C VAL A 172 16.69 1.86 40.49
N TYR A 173 15.81 0.92 40.15
CA TYR A 173 14.67 0.54 40.98
C TYR A 173 15.06 0.18 42.43
N ALA A 174 16.25 -0.38 42.63
CA ALA A 174 16.78 -0.71 43.96
C ALA A 174 16.97 0.53 44.86
N SER A 175 17.20 1.72 44.31
CA SER A 175 17.31 2.97 45.07
C SER A 175 15.96 3.61 45.42
N LEU A 176 14.84 2.95 45.17
CA LEU A 176 13.53 3.39 45.68
C LEU A 176 13.03 2.55 46.87
N VAL A 177 13.65 1.39 47.11
CA VAL A 177 13.17 0.39 48.08
C VAL A 177 14.05 0.35 49.34
N ALA A 178 15.26 0.93 49.31
CA ALA A 178 16.10 1.03 50.49
C ALA A 178 15.59 2.12 51.46
N PRO A 179 15.55 1.87 52.78
CA PRO A 179 14.94 2.77 53.77
C PRO A 179 15.59 4.17 53.81
N ASP A 180 16.87 4.29 53.45
CA ASP A 180 17.61 5.56 53.42
C ASP A 180 17.49 6.32 52.08
N ALA A 181 16.81 5.74 51.09
CA ALA A 181 16.86 6.24 49.73
C ALA A 181 15.98 7.45 49.46
N VAL A 182 14.94 7.66 50.28
CA VAL A 182 14.04 8.83 50.17
C VAL A 182 14.80 10.12 50.48
N ALA A 183 15.67 10.13 51.50
CA ALA A 183 16.46 11.30 51.86
C ALA A 183 17.51 11.64 50.78
N ALA A 184 18.16 10.62 50.21
CA ALA A 184 19.11 10.80 49.11
C ALA A 184 18.42 11.28 47.81
N TRP A 185 17.21 10.78 47.54
CA TRP A 185 16.40 11.20 46.41
C TRP A 185 15.88 12.64 46.57
N GLN A 186 15.35 13.00 47.75
CA GLN A 186 14.92 14.36 48.06
C GLN A 186 16.06 15.37 47.95
N LYS A 187 17.27 15.02 48.39
CA LYS A 187 18.46 15.89 48.25
C LYS A 187 18.84 16.11 46.78
N ARG A 188 18.68 15.09 45.92
CA ARG A 188 18.89 15.21 44.46
C ARG A 188 17.80 16.05 43.79
N MET A 189 16.54 15.84 44.14
CA MET A 189 15.42 16.62 43.61
C MET A 189 15.45 18.09 44.06
N GLY A 190 15.94 18.37 45.27
CA GLY A 190 16.14 19.74 45.76
C GLY A 190 17.25 20.50 45.02
N SER A 191 18.21 19.80 44.41
CA SER A 191 19.26 20.40 43.59
C SER A 191 18.83 20.71 42.15
N LEU A 192 17.65 20.22 41.71
CA LEU A 192 17.03 20.56 40.43
C LEU A 192 16.28 21.91 40.53
N GLY A 193 17.01 22.96 40.89
CA GLY A 193 16.52 24.33 40.80
C GLY A 193 16.56 24.80 39.35
N TYR A 194 15.39 24.93 38.72
CA TYR A 194 15.27 25.53 37.40
C TYR A 194 15.45 27.05 37.51
N SER A 195 16.59 27.57 37.06
CA SER A 195 16.75 29.01 36.81
C SER A 195 16.40 29.29 35.36
N ARG A 196 15.28 30.02 35.16
CA ARG A 196 14.83 30.46 33.83
C ARG A 196 15.85 31.47 33.30
N PRO A 197 16.46 31.26 32.12
CA PRO A 197 17.30 32.29 31.50
C PRO A 197 16.40 33.46 31.07
N GLU A 198 16.83 34.69 31.34
CA GLU A 198 16.23 35.91 30.76
C GLU A 198 16.48 36.00 29.24
#